data_AF-D7GQM5-F1
#
_entry.id   AF-D7GQM5-F1
#
_cell.length_a   1.000
_cell.length_b   1.000
_cell.length_c   1.000
_cell.angle_alpha   90.00
_cell.angle_beta   90.00
_cell.angle_gamma   90.00
#
_symmetry.space_group_name_H-M   'P 1'
#
loop_
_entity.id
_entity.type
_entity.pdbx_description
1 polymer ?
#
loop_
_entity_poly.entity_id
_entity_poly.type
_entity_poly.pdbx_seq_one_letter_code
_entity_poly.pdbx_strand_id
1 'polypeptide(L)'
;MRKYIFTEKSHTFKRINKKTARTAYKNGLTVIICPCNLRPFTPWHNEHRLNRKDRAQFVIDEIGVINDFNNLVNSFEYYNCINSETGKYSAFYIPVCTVDRFTGEAPTPATLGTVEQYDYSYMQQ
;
A
#
# COMPACT_ATOMS: atom_id res chain seq x y z
N MET A 1 -7.09 3.79 -13.63
CA MET A 1 -7.32 3.21 -12.28
C MET A 1 -8.53 3.90 -11.66
N ARG A 2 -9.53 3.15 -11.18
CA ARG A 2 -10.69 3.73 -10.46
C ARG A 2 -10.27 4.20 -9.06
N LYS A 3 -10.78 5.35 -8.62
CA LYS A 3 -10.58 5.81 -7.23
C LYS A 3 -11.35 4.88 -6.28
N TYR A 4 -10.73 4.51 -5.17
CA TYR A 4 -11.34 3.67 -4.14
C TYR A 4 -10.71 4.00 -2.79
N ILE A 5 -11.56 4.18 -1.77
CA ILE A 5 -11.18 4.50 -0.40
C ILE A 5 -12.03 3.61 0.50
N PHE A 6 -11.43 3.04 1.54
CA PHE A 6 -12.14 2.24 2.53
C PHE A 6 -11.44 2.33 3.88
N THR A 7 -12.14 1.96 4.96
CA THR A 7 -11.60 1.95 6.31
C THR A 7 -11.53 0.51 6.82
N GLU A 8 -10.42 0.15 7.46
CA GLU A 8 -10.19 -1.15 8.10
C GLU A 8 -9.45 -0.90 9.43
N LYS A 9 -9.94 -1.45 10.54
CA LYS A 9 -9.34 -1.33 11.89
C LYS A 9 -8.83 0.08 12.21
N SER A 10 -9.69 1.09 12.02
CA SER A 10 -9.44 2.51 12.26
C SER A 10 -8.47 3.23 11.30
N HIS A 11 -7.93 2.54 10.29
CA HIS A 11 -7.12 3.17 9.24
C HIS A 11 -7.91 3.32 7.96
N THR A 12 -7.79 4.48 7.33
CA THR A 12 -8.37 4.73 6.00
C THR A 12 -7.32 4.43 4.95
N PHE A 13 -7.66 3.60 3.97
CA PHE A 13 -6.79 3.21 2.88
C PHE A 13 -7.27 3.83 1.58
N LYS A 14 -6.33 4.34 0.80
CA LYS A 14 -6.59 4.94 -0.50
C LYS A 14 -5.89 4.17 -1.61
N ARG A 15 -6.63 3.88 -2.68
CA ARG A 15 -6.07 3.25 -3.87
C ARG A 15 -5.13 4.19 -4.61
N ILE A 16 -3.94 3.70 -4.91
CA ILE A 16 -2.89 4.43 -5.63
C ILE A 16 -2.40 3.63 -6.84
N ASN A 17 -1.75 4.32 -7.78
CA ASN A 17 -1.19 3.67 -8.96
C ASN A 17 0.16 3.00 -8.64
N LYS A 18 0.62 2.11 -9.55
CA LYS A 18 1.88 1.35 -9.40
C LYS A 18 3.11 2.26 -9.24
N LYS A 19 3.14 3.44 -9.88
CA LYS A 19 4.25 4.40 -9.78
C LYS A 19 4.33 5.00 -8.38
N THR A 20 3.22 5.48 -7.85
CA THR A 20 3.12 6.02 -6.48
C THR A 20 3.42 4.94 -5.45
N ALA A 21 2.92 3.72 -5.65
CA ALA A 21 3.19 2.57 -4.79
C ALA A 21 4.68 2.24 -4.72
N ARG A 22 5.37 2.22 -5.86
CA ARG A 22 6.83 2.05 -5.91
C ARG A 22 7.55 3.13 -5.13
N THR A 23 7.17 4.39 -5.30
CA THR A 23 7.81 5.51 -4.57
C THR A 23 7.59 5.35 -3.06
N ALA A 24 6.37 5.05 -2.62
CA ALA A 24 6.06 4.81 -1.21
C ALA A 24 6.91 3.65 -0.64
N TYR A 25 6.97 2.51 -1.34
CA TYR A 25 7.81 1.37 -0.95
C TYR A 25 9.30 1.73 -0.86
N LYS A 26 9.83 2.47 -1.86
CA LYS A 26 11.24 2.91 -1.86
C LYS A 26 11.57 3.82 -0.67
N ASN A 27 10.60 4.64 -0.25
CA ASN A 27 10.69 5.52 0.91
C ASN A 27 10.47 4.77 2.25
N GLY A 28 10.29 3.44 2.22
CA GLY A 28 10.13 2.61 3.42
C GLY A 28 8.73 2.63 4.02
N LEU A 29 7.73 3.11 3.28
CA LEU A 29 6.32 3.07 3.69
C LEU A 29 5.70 1.71 3.35
N THR A 30 4.70 1.30 4.12
CA THR A 30 3.94 0.08 3.86
C THR A 30 2.94 0.31 2.75
N VAL A 31 2.96 -0.56 1.74
CA VAL A 31 1.99 -0.59 0.65
C VAL A 31 1.21 -1.88 0.71
N ILE A 32 -0.10 -1.80 0.65
CA ILE A 32 -0.98 -2.97 0.54
C ILE A 32 -1.14 -3.31 -0.94
N ILE A 33 -0.88 -4.57 -1.31
CA ILE A 33 -1.10 -5.11 -2.65
C ILE A 33 -2.23 -6.16 -2.60
N CYS A 34 -3.14 -6.16 -3.56
CA CYS A 34 -4.26 -7.11 -3.65
C CYS A 34 -4.65 -7.34 -5.12
N PRO A 35 -5.21 -8.50 -5.53
CA PRO A 35 -5.70 -8.66 -6.91
C PRO A 35 -6.79 -7.65 -7.23
N CYS A 36 -6.82 -7.12 -8.46
CA CYS A 36 -7.59 -5.92 -8.76
C CYS A 36 -9.12 -6.08 -8.73
N ASN A 37 -9.62 -7.33 -8.82
CA ASN A 37 -11.03 -7.65 -8.71
C ASN A 37 -11.44 -8.10 -7.30
N LEU A 38 -10.49 -8.28 -6.40
CA LEU A 38 -10.74 -8.66 -5.00
C LEU A 38 -10.67 -7.45 -4.07
N ARG A 39 -11.28 -7.60 -2.90
CA ARG A 39 -11.20 -6.61 -1.82
C ARG A 39 -10.08 -6.98 -0.85
N PRO A 40 -9.25 -6.02 -0.42
CA PRO A 40 -8.29 -6.25 0.66
C PRO A 40 -9.00 -6.43 2.01
N PHE A 41 -8.34 -7.16 2.90
CA PHE A 41 -8.71 -7.51 4.27
C PHE A 41 -9.89 -8.46 4.37
N THR A 42 -11.08 -8.03 4.00
CA THR A 42 -12.29 -8.86 4.19
C THR A 42 -12.83 -9.41 2.87
N PRO A 43 -13.33 -10.67 2.85
CA PRO A 43 -13.38 -11.63 3.96
C PRO A 43 -12.16 -12.58 4.03
N TRP A 44 -11.39 -12.72 2.95
CA TRP A 44 -10.37 -13.77 2.81
C TRP A 44 -8.92 -13.30 2.97
N HIS A 45 -8.69 -12.02 3.32
CA HIS A 45 -7.36 -11.45 3.45
C HIS A 45 -6.46 -11.66 2.20
N ASN A 46 -6.99 -11.35 1.01
CA ASN A 46 -6.28 -11.53 -0.28
C ASN A 46 -5.15 -10.51 -0.51
N GLU A 47 -4.81 -9.71 0.50
CA GLU A 47 -3.78 -8.70 0.45
C GLU A 47 -2.42 -9.21 0.95
N HIS A 48 -1.36 -8.57 0.47
CA HIS A 48 -0.04 -8.66 1.09
C HIS A 48 0.46 -7.27 1.48
N ARG A 49 1.26 -7.21 2.55
CA ARG A 49 1.90 -5.97 3.02
C ARG A 49 3.31 -5.91 2.47
N LEU A 50 3.59 -4.88 1.68
CA LEU A 50 4.92 -4.63 1.12
C LEU A 50 5.57 -3.49 1.91
N ASN A 51 6.59 -3.82 2.71
CA ASN A 51 7.47 -2.82 3.32
C ASN A 51 8.93 -3.21 3.04
N ARG A 52 9.75 -2.21 2.71
CA ARG A 52 11.18 -2.41 2.43
C ARG A 52 11.97 -2.78 3.70
N LYS A 53 11.57 -2.27 4.87
CA LYS A 53 12.25 -2.52 6.16
C LYS A 53 12.06 -3.97 6.63
N ASP A 54 10.86 -4.52 6.46
CA ASP A 54 10.52 -5.91 6.83
C ASP A 54 11.32 -6.96 6.03
N ARG A 55 11.94 -6.53 4.94
CA ARG A 55 12.73 -7.35 4.03
C ARG A 55 14.19 -6.91 3.93
N ALA A 56 14.70 -6.10 4.88
CA ALA A 56 16.10 -5.68 4.91
C ALA A 56 17.09 -6.87 4.92
N GLN A 57 16.60 -8.09 5.20
CA GLN A 57 17.36 -9.34 5.24
C GLN A 57 17.21 -10.23 4.00
N PHE A 58 16.47 -9.84 2.95
CA PHE A 58 16.37 -10.63 1.70
C PHE A 58 17.35 -10.06 0.67
N VAL A 59 18.63 -10.44 0.81
CA VAL A 59 19.26 -11.57 0.12
C VAL A 59 19.27 -11.31 -1.38
N ILE A 60 20.45 -10.90 -1.83
CA ILE A 60 20.96 -11.13 -3.19
C ILE A 60 20.61 -12.59 -3.49
N ASP A 61 19.69 -12.87 -4.43
CA ASP A 61 19.54 -14.27 -4.85
C ASP A 61 20.87 -14.77 -5.43
N GLU A 62 21.05 -16.07 -5.61
CA GLU A 62 22.31 -16.65 -6.15
C GLU A 62 22.73 -16.07 -7.53
N ILE A 63 21.86 -15.26 -8.15
CA ILE A 63 21.95 -14.65 -9.47
C ILE A 63 22.19 -13.12 -9.41
N GLY A 64 22.27 -12.52 -8.21
CA GLY A 64 22.55 -11.08 -8.05
C GLY A 64 21.32 -10.18 -8.04
N VAL A 65 20.09 -10.71 -8.05
CA VAL A 65 18.88 -9.92 -8.24
C VAL A 65 18.42 -9.29 -6.91
N ILE A 66 18.43 -7.95 -6.88
CA ILE A 66 17.82 -7.17 -5.81
C ILE A 66 16.32 -7.48 -5.81
N ASN A 67 15.75 -7.87 -4.66
CA ASN A 67 14.30 -7.95 -4.44
C ASN A 67 13.65 -6.54 -4.57
N ASP A 68 13.62 -5.99 -5.79
CA ASP A 68 13.00 -4.71 -6.13
C ASP A 68 11.47 -4.86 -6.17
N PHE A 69 10.79 -3.74 -5.94
CA PHE A 69 9.33 -3.63 -5.96
C PHE A 69 8.69 -4.30 -7.19
N ASN A 70 9.34 -4.22 -8.36
CA ASN A 70 8.84 -4.88 -9.57
C ASN A 70 8.77 -6.39 -9.47
N ASN A 71 9.82 -7.03 -8.95
CA ASN A 71 9.88 -8.48 -8.84
C ASN A 71 8.81 -8.97 -7.87
N LEU A 72 8.62 -8.25 -6.76
CA LEU A 72 7.54 -8.53 -5.80
C LEU A 72 6.15 -8.44 -6.46
N VAL A 73 5.90 -7.38 -7.24
CA VAL A 73 4.63 -7.23 -7.95
C VAL A 73 4.45 -8.32 -9.01
N ASN A 74 5.50 -8.62 -9.78
CA ASN A 74 5.43 -9.64 -10.83
C ASN A 74 5.14 -11.03 -10.24
N SER A 75 5.82 -11.42 -9.16
CA SER A 75 5.54 -12.67 -8.45
C SER A 75 4.13 -12.68 -7.87
N PHE A 76 3.70 -11.57 -7.25
CA PHE A 76 2.34 -11.47 -6.72
C PHE A 76 1.28 -11.64 -7.83
N GLU A 77 1.46 -10.95 -8.95
CA GLU A 77 0.56 -11.02 -10.10
C GLU A 77 0.55 -12.43 -10.72
N TYR A 78 1.71 -13.08 -10.83
CA TYR A 78 1.82 -14.44 -11.35
C TYR A 78 1.02 -15.46 -10.53
N TYR A 79 1.10 -15.41 -9.19
CA TYR A 79 0.44 -16.39 -8.34
C TYR A 79 -1.01 -16.05 -7.99
N ASN A 80 -1.38 -14.76 -7.94
CA ASN A 80 -2.68 -14.34 -7.40
C ASN A 80 -3.61 -13.71 -8.45
N CYS A 81 -3.10 -13.22 -9.58
CA CYS A 81 -3.87 -12.53 -10.62
C CYS A 81 -4.07 -13.42 -11.86
N ILE A 82 -4.55 -14.66 -11.64
CA ILE A 82 -4.49 -15.75 -12.61
C ILE A 82 -5.66 -15.78 -13.61
N ASN A 83 -6.84 -15.30 -13.24
CA ASN A 83 -8.06 -15.46 -14.03
C ASN A 83 -8.93 -14.18 -14.03
N SER A 84 -10.14 -14.26 -14.59
CA SER A 84 -11.09 -13.15 -14.63
C SER A 84 -11.70 -12.83 -13.25
N GLU A 85 -11.74 -13.80 -12.34
CA GLU A 85 -12.28 -13.63 -10.99
C GLU A 85 -11.35 -12.77 -10.14
N THR A 86 -10.04 -13.06 -10.14
CA THR A 86 -9.05 -12.29 -9.38
C THR A 86 -8.52 -11.07 -10.13
N GLY A 87 -8.68 -11.07 -11.46
CA GLY A 87 -8.17 -10.05 -12.37
C GLY A 87 -6.74 -10.35 -12.83
N LYS A 88 -6.25 -9.60 -13.83
CA LYS A 88 -4.90 -9.80 -14.42
C LYS A 88 -3.82 -8.89 -13.85
N TYR A 89 -4.17 -8.01 -12.92
CA TYR A 89 -3.25 -7.02 -12.35
C TYR A 89 -3.47 -6.85 -10.85
N SER A 90 -2.44 -6.34 -10.19
CA SER A 90 -2.53 -5.91 -8.80
C SER A 90 -3.15 -4.50 -8.65
N ALA A 91 -3.83 -4.30 -7.53
CA ALA A 91 -4.23 -3.00 -7.00
C ALA A 91 -3.39 -2.66 -5.76
N PHE A 92 -3.11 -1.38 -5.58
CA PHE A 92 -2.26 -0.87 -4.51
C PHE A 92 -3.01 0.10 -3.63
N TYR A 93 -2.78 0.03 -2.32
CA TYR A 93 -3.37 0.92 -1.34
C TYR A 93 -2.32 1.38 -0.33
N ILE A 94 -2.47 2.61 0.16
CA ILE A 94 -1.69 3.14 1.29
C ILE A 94 -2.64 3.65 2.37
N PRO A 95 -2.29 3.50 3.66
CA PRO A 95 -3.01 4.14 4.73
C PRO A 95 -2.80 5.65 4.65
N VAL A 96 -3.87 6.41 4.82
CA VAL A 96 -3.89 7.87 4.75
C VAL A 96 -4.66 8.46 5.93
N CYS A 97 -4.21 9.61 6.39
CA CYS A 97 -4.91 10.43 7.37
C CYS A 97 -4.96 11.89 6.90
N THR A 98 -5.92 12.63 7.44
CA THR A 98 -6.04 14.06 7.21
C THR A 98 -5.38 14.79 8.38
N VAL A 99 -4.50 15.74 8.08
CA VAL A 99 -3.83 16.57 9.08
C VAL A 99 -3.99 18.04 8.76
N ASP A 100 -3.81 18.89 9.77
CA ASP A 100 -3.66 20.31 9.59
C ASP A 100 -2.47 20.57 8.66
N ARG A 101 -2.70 21.38 7.62
CA ARG A 101 -1.70 21.60 6.57
C ARG A 101 -0.47 22.38 7.03
N PHE A 102 -0.55 23.08 8.16
CA PHE A 102 0.51 23.93 8.67
C PHE A 102 1.27 23.29 9.83
N THR A 103 0.58 22.53 10.68
CA THR A 103 1.20 21.88 11.85
C THR A 103 1.50 20.39 11.64
N GLY A 104 0.78 19.73 10.73
CA GLY A 104 0.87 18.27 10.56
C GLY A 104 0.16 17.47 11.66
N GLU A 105 -0.54 18.14 12.57
CA GLU A 105 -1.30 17.51 13.66
C GLU A 105 -2.74 17.16 13.23
N ALA A 106 -3.46 16.46 14.11
CA ALA A 106 -4.88 16.17 13.89
C ALA A 106 -5.68 17.49 13.75
N PRO A 107 -6.56 17.63 12.74
CA PRO A 107 -7.34 18.85 12.55
C PRO A 107 -8.22 19.15 13.76
N THR A 108 -8.28 20.43 14.12
CA THR A 108 -9.18 20.95 15.16
C THR A 108 -10.28 21.82 14.53
N PRO A 109 -11.32 22.24 15.27
CA PRO A 109 -12.31 23.18 14.75
C PRO A 109 -11.72 24.51 14.25
N ALA A 110 -10.52 24.89 14.71
CA ALA A 110 -9.82 26.10 14.29
C ALA A 110 -8.90 25.89 13.07
N THR A 111 -8.75 24.65 12.57
CA THR A 111 -7.87 24.34 11.45
C THR A 111 -8.34 25.03 10.17
N LEU A 112 -7.51 25.94 9.64
CA LEU A 112 -7.80 26.75 8.47
C LEU A 112 -7.65 26.00 7.14
N GLY A 113 -7.03 24.82 7.17
CA GLY A 113 -6.95 23.95 6.00
C GLY A 113 -6.26 22.63 6.32
N THR A 114 -6.60 21.61 5.54
CA THR A 114 -6.10 20.25 5.76
C THR A 114 -5.36 19.72 4.54
N VAL A 115 -4.53 18.70 4.77
CA VAL A 115 -3.85 17.94 3.72
C VAL A 115 -3.94 16.45 4.03
N GLU A 116 -4.01 15.64 2.98
CA GLU A 116 -3.90 14.18 3.11
C GLU A 116 -2.42 13.80 3.17
N GLN A 117 -2.05 12.98 4.16
CA GLN A 117 -0.72 12.42 4.27
C GLN A 117 -0.77 10.91 4.53
N TYR A 118 0.38 10.26 4.43
CA TYR A 118 0.52 8.86 4.83
C TYR A 118 0.29 8.72 6.33
N ASP A 119 -0.51 7.73 6.73
CA ASP A 119 -0.75 7.46 8.15
C ASP A 119 0.35 6.58 8.74
N TYR A 120 1.31 7.24 9.40
CA TYR A 120 2.46 6.59 10.02
C TYR A 120 2.11 5.67 11.19
N SER A 121 0.96 5.87 11.84
CA SER A 121 0.54 5.01 12.96
C SER A 121 0.30 3.57 12.51
N TYR A 122 -0.02 3.35 11.23
CA TYR A 122 -0.16 2.02 10.64
C TYR A 122 1.16 1.22 10.61
N MET A 123 2.32 1.91 10.63
CA MET A 123 3.63 1.25 10.64
C MET A 123 4.09 0.79 12.03
N GLN A 124 3.36 1.15 13.10
CA GLN A 124 3.69 0.82 14.48
C GLN A 124 2.97 -0.44 14.99
N GLN A 125 2.20 -1.12 14.12
CA GLN A 125 1.46 -2.36 14.39
C GLN A 125 2.27 -3.59 14.02
#